data_AF-A0A962XCP3-F1
#
_entry.id   AF-A0A962XCP3-F1
#
_cell.length_a   1.000
_cell.length_b   1.000
_cell.length_c   1.000
_cell.angle_alpha   90.00
_cell.angle_beta   90.00
_cell.angle_gamma   90.00
#
_symmetry.space_group_name_H-M   'P 1'
#
loop_
_entity.id
_entity.type
_entity.pdbx_description
1 polymer ?
#
loop_
_entity_poly.entity_id
_entity_poly.type
_entity_poly.pdbx_seq_one_letter_code
_entity_poly.pdbx_strand_id
1 'polypeptide(L)'
;MTEWQHPTGKTPKNVVLVCLGASRNTFIEYACEHDTPDCLLKADEVWTLNRGALAFRHDLAFVLDYLAGEAAHYPGYASLLYRHDRPIITSHAADWPAHVSEYPFKEIWNWLITTVKPNHQEWLINSVPLITLYATWLGVKELTIFGADYQGHSQREDGHACLSYWIGVMESQGLRVNVPETTQLLGANRRFVYGYHPDCDPRPAAVARRQRFGEHLSCPQPASSATTITNGV
;
A
#
# COMPACT_ATOMS: atom_id res chain seq x y z
N MET A 1 -14.77 8.05 -29.61
CA MET A 1 -14.34 8.19 -28.20
C MET A 1 -12.92 8.71 -28.26
N THR A 2 -12.66 9.84 -27.61
CA THR A 2 -11.28 10.33 -27.43
C THR A 2 -10.52 9.31 -26.58
N GLU A 3 -9.31 8.96 -27.00
CA GLU A 3 -8.42 8.08 -26.25
C GLU A 3 -8.12 8.72 -24.88
N TRP A 4 -8.14 7.91 -23.82
CA TRP A 4 -7.82 8.39 -22.48
C TRP A 4 -6.39 8.94 -22.43
N GLN A 5 -6.23 10.14 -21.90
CA GLN A 5 -4.93 10.75 -21.66
C GLN A 5 -4.66 10.81 -20.15
N HIS A 6 -3.51 10.30 -19.73
CA HIS A 6 -3.09 10.41 -18.34
C HIS A 6 -2.95 11.90 -17.95
N PRO A 7 -3.53 12.37 -16.82
CA PRO A 7 -3.65 13.80 -16.54
C PRO A 7 -2.35 14.58 -16.37
N THR A 8 -1.24 13.90 -16.05
CA THR A 8 0.09 14.54 -16.00
C THR A 8 0.73 14.69 -17.38
N GLY A 9 0.15 14.06 -18.41
CA GLY A 9 0.71 13.93 -19.75
C GLY A 9 1.87 12.94 -19.88
N LYS A 10 2.31 12.30 -18.78
CA LYS A 10 3.41 11.33 -18.78
C LYS A 10 2.91 9.89 -18.99
N THR A 11 3.84 8.96 -19.16
CA THR A 11 3.59 7.50 -19.17
C THR A 11 4.48 6.81 -18.13
N PRO A 12 4.20 6.99 -16.83
CA PRO A 12 5.10 6.54 -15.77
C PRO A 12 5.25 5.00 -15.75
N LYS A 13 6.45 4.53 -15.42
CA LYS A 13 6.80 3.11 -15.24
C LYS A 13 7.08 2.77 -13.79
N ASN A 14 7.60 3.72 -13.01
CA ASN A 14 7.83 3.58 -11.58
C ASN A 14 7.02 4.63 -10.83
N VAL A 15 6.12 4.19 -9.98
CA VAL A 15 5.21 5.05 -9.23
C VAL A 15 5.33 4.79 -7.74
N VAL A 16 5.34 5.87 -6.96
CA VAL A 16 5.20 5.81 -5.50
C VAL A 16 3.81 6.28 -5.13
N LEU A 17 3.01 5.46 -4.46
CA LEU A 17 1.71 5.82 -3.93
C LEU A 17 1.79 6.06 -2.42
N VAL A 18 1.45 7.27 -1.98
CA VAL A 18 1.42 7.64 -0.56
C VAL A 18 -0.01 7.79 -0.07
N CYS A 19 -0.44 6.80 0.72
CA CYS A 19 -1.73 6.77 1.40
C CYS A 19 -1.64 7.38 2.81
N LEU A 20 -2.72 7.27 3.58
CA LEU A 20 -2.90 8.00 4.85
C LEU A 20 -2.73 7.14 6.12
N GLY A 21 -2.33 5.88 6.01
CA GLY A 21 -2.03 5.01 7.16
C GLY A 21 -0.69 5.33 7.83
N ALA A 22 -0.36 4.59 8.90
CA ALA A 22 0.83 4.81 9.71
C ALA A 22 2.15 4.64 8.95
N SER A 23 2.25 3.70 7.99
CA SER A 23 3.48 3.48 7.21
C SER A 23 3.79 4.61 6.22
N ARG A 24 2.91 5.63 6.11
CA ARG A 24 3.26 6.90 5.45
C ARG A 24 4.43 7.60 6.13
N ASN A 25 4.66 7.34 7.41
CA ASN A 25 5.78 7.94 8.14
C ASN A 25 7.12 7.44 7.58
N THR A 26 7.20 6.20 7.09
CA THR A 26 8.39 5.70 6.40
C THR A 26 8.67 6.47 5.11
N PHE A 27 7.64 6.87 4.36
CA PHE A 27 7.83 7.75 3.21
C PHE A 27 8.39 9.13 3.61
N ILE A 28 7.89 9.71 4.71
CA ILE A 28 8.37 10.99 5.23
C ILE A 28 9.83 10.87 5.71
N GLU A 29 10.16 9.79 6.41
CA GLU A 29 11.52 9.48 6.87
C GLU A 29 12.46 9.37 5.66
N TYR A 30 12.10 8.58 4.65
CA TYR A 30 12.87 8.43 3.41
C TYR A 30 13.09 9.76 2.67
N ALA A 31 12.13 10.66 2.69
CA ALA A 31 12.28 11.99 2.09
C ALA A 31 13.23 12.92 2.87
N CYS A 32 13.55 12.58 4.12
CA CYS A 32 14.45 13.33 5.00
C CYS A 32 15.83 12.67 5.15
N GLU A 33 16.03 11.45 4.63
CA GLU A 33 17.30 10.74 4.71
C GLU A 33 18.40 11.43 3.89
N HIS A 34 19.65 11.31 4.35
CA HIS A 34 20.81 11.90 3.65
C HIS A 34 21.04 11.29 2.27
N ASP A 35 20.80 9.99 2.13
CA ASP A 35 20.81 9.28 0.85
C ASP A 35 19.37 8.95 0.47
N THR A 36 18.98 9.30 -0.74
CA THR A 36 17.60 9.13 -1.18
C THR A 36 17.36 7.66 -1.54
N PRO A 37 16.39 6.98 -0.93
CA PRO A 37 16.13 5.57 -1.23
C PRO A 37 15.77 5.37 -2.70
N ASP A 38 16.21 4.23 -3.25
CA ASP A 38 16.04 3.85 -4.66
C ASP A 38 14.59 4.01 -5.16
N CYS A 39 13.60 3.69 -4.32
CA CYS A 39 12.19 3.80 -4.68
C CYS A 39 11.74 5.25 -4.94
N LEU A 40 12.34 6.23 -4.25
CA LEU A 40 12.08 7.66 -4.48
C LEU A 40 12.95 8.20 -5.61
N LEU A 41 14.23 7.78 -5.68
CA LEU A 41 15.16 8.23 -6.72
C LEU A 41 14.72 7.83 -8.13
N LYS A 42 14.11 6.64 -8.27
CA LYS A 42 13.68 6.07 -9.56
C LYS A 42 12.21 6.35 -9.89
N ALA A 43 11.47 7.03 -9.01
CA ALA A 43 10.06 7.31 -9.24
C ALA A 43 9.87 8.30 -10.39
N ASP A 44 9.07 7.93 -11.39
CA ASP A 44 8.64 8.84 -12.46
C ASP A 44 7.57 9.81 -11.95
N GLU A 45 6.74 9.33 -11.01
CA GLU A 45 5.68 10.09 -10.35
C GLU A 45 5.44 9.65 -8.91
N VAL A 46 5.08 10.62 -8.08
CA VAL A 46 4.50 10.40 -6.74
C VAL A 46 3.00 10.65 -6.81
N TRP A 47 2.23 9.63 -6.46
CA TRP A 47 0.77 9.68 -6.37
C TRP A 47 0.31 9.74 -4.91
N THR A 48 -0.86 10.31 -4.68
CA THR A 48 -1.51 10.29 -3.36
C THR A 48 -3.02 10.18 -3.49
N LEU A 49 -3.74 10.14 -2.37
CA LEU A 49 -5.19 10.12 -2.35
C LEU A 49 -5.83 10.94 -1.23
N ASN A 50 -7.06 11.36 -1.48
CA ASN A 50 -7.91 12.11 -0.56
C ASN A 50 -7.15 13.30 0.05
N ARG A 51 -7.12 13.43 1.38
CA ARG A 51 -6.41 14.50 2.10
C ARG A 51 -4.90 14.51 1.87
N GLY A 52 -4.33 13.45 1.30
CA GLY A 52 -2.94 13.41 0.87
C GLY A 52 -2.62 14.48 -0.18
N ALA A 53 -3.62 14.89 -0.97
CA ALA A 53 -3.51 16.00 -1.92
C ALA A 53 -3.10 17.33 -1.25
N LEU A 54 -3.33 17.48 0.06
CA LEU A 54 -2.97 18.68 0.82
C LEU A 54 -1.73 18.48 1.68
N ALA A 55 -1.30 17.23 1.88
CA ALA A 55 -0.28 16.87 2.86
C ALA A 55 1.09 16.57 2.23
N PHE A 56 1.10 16.06 0.99
CA PHE A 56 2.32 15.60 0.34
C PHE A 56 2.61 16.39 -0.93
N ARG A 57 3.89 16.52 -1.27
CA ARG A 57 4.30 16.89 -2.62
C ARG A 57 4.05 15.70 -3.55
N HIS A 58 3.24 15.89 -4.58
CA HIS A 58 2.82 14.82 -5.49
C HIS A 58 2.65 15.35 -6.92
N ASP A 59 2.68 14.43 -7.89
CA ASP A 59 2.38 14.69 -9.30
C ASP A 59 0.88 14.52 -9.61
N LEU A 60 0.22 13.56 -8.95
CA LEU A 60 -1.17 13.20 -9.18
C LEU A 60 -1.87 12.82 -7.87
N ALA A 61 -3.10 13.29 -7.68
CA ALA A 61 -3.94 12.88 -6.55
C ALA A 61 -5.19 12.12 -7.03
N PHE A 62 -5.60 11.11 -6.27
CA PHE A 62 -6.85 10.39 -6.47
C PHE A 62 -7.83 10.77 -5.36
N VAL A 63 -8.95 11.40 -5.70
CA VAL A 63 -10.06 11.65 -4.79
C VAL A 63 -11.30 11.02 -5.39
N LEU A 64 -11.38 9.70 -5.28
CA LEU A 64 -12.39 8.87 -5.94
C LEU A 64 -13.77 8.93 -5.27
N ASP A 65 -13.92 9.68 -4.18
CA ASP A 65 -15.21 10.02 -3.60
C ASP A 65 -16.03 10.92 -4.55
N TYR A 66 -17.36 10.92 -4.40
CA TYR A 66 -18.22 11.82 -5.17
C TYR A 66 -18.03 13.26 -4.70
N LEU A 67 -17.18 14.00 -5.41
CA LEU A 67 -16.67 15.30 -4.94
C LEU A 67 -17.75 16.36 -4.70
N ALA A 68 -18.85 16.36 -5.46
CA ALA A 68 -19.95 17.29 -5.20
C ALA A 68 -20.67 16.97 -3.87
N GLY A 69 -20.81 15.69 -3.53
CA GLY A 69 -21.29 15.25 -2.21
C GLY A 69 -20.33 15.67 -1.10
N GLU A 70 -19.02 15.45 -1.31
CA GLU A 70 -17.98 15.89 -0.37
C GLU A 70 -17.99 17.42 -0.19
N ALA A 71 -18.25 18.21 -1.23
CA ALA A 71 -18.35 19.65 -1.15
C ALA A 71 -19.53 20.14 -0.29
N ALA A 72 -20.64 19.40 -0.29
CA ALA A 72 -21.78 19.69 0.56
C ALA A 72 -21.48 19.43 2.05
N HIS A 73 -20.69 18.40 2.36
CA HIS A 73 -20.34 18.03 3.73
C HIS A 73 -19.09 18.76 4.27
N TYR A 74 -18.10 19.00 3.42
CA TYR A 74 -16.78 19.53 3.77
C TYR A 74 -16.35 20.66 2.81
N PRO A 75 -17.05 21.80 2.80
CA PRO A 75 -16.82 22.87 1.81
C PRO A 75 -15.40 23.45 1.83
N GLY A 76 -14.75 23.50 3.01
CA GLY A 76 -13.36 23.93 3.11
C GLY A 76 -12.39 23.01 2.37
N TYR A 77 -12.54 21.70 2.55
CA TYR A 77 -11.73 20.69 1.86
C TYR A 77 -11.97 20.73 0.35
N ALA A 78 -13.24 20.76 -0.07
CA ALA A 78 -13.60 20.87 -1.47
C ALA A 78 -13.05 22.15 -2.12
N SER A 79 -13.07 23.28 -1.42
CA SER A 79 -12.51 24.54 -1.93
C SER A 79 -11.00 24.47 -2.16
N LEU A 80 -10.27 23.67 -1.39
CA LEU A 80 -8.85 23.44 -1.58
C LEU A 80 -8.59 22.55 -2.80
N LEU A 81 -9.36 21.47 -2.96
CA LEU A 81 -9.28 20.62 -4.16
C LEU A 81 -9.63 21.39 -5.45
N TYR A 82 -10.63 22.27 -5.36
CA TYR A 82 -11.08 23.10 -6.48
C TYR A 82 -10.00 24.10 -6.94
N ARG A 83 -9.12 24.54 -6.03
CA ARG A 83 -8.02 25.47 -6.33
C ARG A 83 -6.67 24.78 -6.44
N HIS A 84 -6.65 23.45 -6.39
CA HIS A 84 -5.42 22.68 -6.37
C HIS A 84 -4.61 22.88 -7.65
N ASP A 85 -3.29 22.90 -7.55
CA ASP A 85 -2.38 23.18 -8.66
C ASP A 85 -1.88 21.91 -9.37
N ARG A 86 -2.29 20.73 -8.91
CA ARG A 86 -1.94 19.43 -9.50
C ARG A 86 -3.16 18.71 -10.05
N PRO A 87 -2.97 17.84 -11.05
CA PRO A 87 -4.05 16.98 -11.54
C PRO A 87 -4.67 16.14 -10.43
N ILE A 88 -5.99 15.98 -10.50
CA ILE A 88 -6.79 15.12 -9.61
C ILE A 88 -7.60 14.16 -10.48
N ILE A 89 -7.64 12.88 -10.13
CA ILE A 89 -8.60 11.91 -10.67
C ILE A 89 -9.71 11.65 -9.65
N THR A 90 -10.97 11.72 -10.08
CA THR A 90 -12.15 11.51 -9.25
C THR A 90 -13.17 10.57 -9.89
N SER A 91 -14.21 10.15 -9.17
CA SER A 91 -15.30 9.34 -9.73
C SER A 91 -16.24 10.11 -10.65
N HIS A 92 -16.36 11.44 -10.47
CA HIS A 92 -17.15 12.29 -11.36
C HIS A 92 -16.61 13.72 -11.43
N ALA A 93 -16.30 14.21 -12.64
CA ALA A 93 -15.57 15.47 -12.83
C ALA A 93 -16.36 16.61 -13.50
N ALA A 94 -17.61 16.40 -13.94
CA ALA A 94 -18.30 17.34 -14.84
C ALA A 94 -18.41 18.79 -14.30
N ASP A 95 -18.57 18.96 -12.99
CA ASP A 95 -18.72 20.28 -12.35
C ASP A 95 -17.42 20.83 -11.74
N TRP A 96 -16.28 20.21 -12.06
CA TRP A 96 -14.97 20.53 -11.48
C TRP A 96 -14.02 21.18 -12.49
N PRO A 97 -13.00 21.93 -12.03
CA PRO A 97 -12.09 22.62 -12.93
C PRO A 97 -11.23 21.65 -13.75
N ALA A 98 -10.60 22.15 -14.81
CA ALA A 98 -9.93 21.33 -15.82
C ALA A 98 -8.77 20.45 -15.31
N HIS A 99 -8.20 20.73 -14.13
CA HIS A 99 -7.20 19.85 -13.51
C HIS A 99 -7.82 18.59 -12.88
N VAL A 100 -9.15 18.52 -12.78
CA VAL A 100 -9.89 17.37 -12.26
C VAL A 100 -10.42 16.54 -13.42
N SER A 101 -9.99 15.29 -13.50
CA SER A 101 -10.37 14.33 -14.53
C SER A 101 -11.21 13.19 -13.93
N GLU A 102 -12.17 12.68 -14.71
CA GLU A 102 -12.95 11.52 -14.30
C GLU A 102 -12.12 10.25 -14.47
N TYR A 103 -12.19 9.35 -13.50
CA TYR A 103 -11.52 8.05 -13.55
C TYR A 103 -12.04 7.25 -14.75
N PRO A 104 -11.17 6.65 -15.60
CA PRO A 104 -11.58 5.95 -16.82
C PRO A 104 -12.16 4.56 -16.50
N PHE A 105 -13.26 4.54 -15.74
CA PHE A 105 -13.83 3.33 -15.18
C PHE A 105 -14.29 2.38 -16.29
N LYS A 106 -14.92 2.92 -17.34
CA LYS A 106 -15.45 2.11 -18.43
C LYS A 106 -14.34 1.40 -19.21
N GLU A 107 -13.25 2.10 -19.48
CA GLU A 107 -12.08 1.58 -20.19
C GLU A 107 -11.39 0.49 -19.36
N ILE A 108 -11.13 0.77 -18.08
CA ILE A 108 -10.52 -0.19 -17.15
C ILE A 108 -11.43 -1.39 -16.93
N TRP A 109 -12.74 -1.19 -16.77
CA TRP A 109 -13.71 -2.27 -16.61
C TRP A 109 -13.75 -3.16 -17.85
N ASN A 110 -13.79 -2.58 -19.05
CA ASN A 110 -13.74 -3.34 -20.30
C ASN A 110 -12.44 -4.14 -20.41
N TRP A 111 -11.29 -3.55 -20.08
CA TRP A 111 -10.01 -4.26 -20.04
C TRP A 111 -10.05 -5.42 -19.02
N LEU A 112 -10.60 -5.20 -17.83
CA LEU A 112 -10.73 -6.24 -16.80
C LEU A 112 -11.55 -7.43 -17.30
N ILE A 113 -12.76 -7.21 -17.84
CA ILE A 113 -13.66 -8.32 -18.22
C ILE A 113 -13.23 -9.02 -19.52
N THR A 114 -12.43 -8.38 -20.37
CA THR A 114 -12.02 -8.94 -21.67
C THR A 114 -10.61 -9.52 -21.67
N THR A 115 -9.70 -8.94 -20.88
CA THR A 115 -8.27 -9.27 -20.89
C THR A 115 -7.86 -10.01 -19.63
N VAL A 116 -8.11 -9.42 -18.45
CA VAL A 116 -7.64 -9.98 -17.16
C VAL A 116 -8.52 -11.14 -16.69
N LYS A 117 -9.85 -10.99 -16.80
CA LYS A 117 -10.89 -11.95 -16.41
C LYS A 117 -10.74 -12.51 -14.98
N PRO A 118 -10.60 -11.66 -13.94
CA PRO A 118 -10.51 -12.15 -12.58
C PRO A 118 -11.87 -12.64 -12.08
N ASN A 119 -11.87 -13.62 -11.16
CA ASN A 119 -13.11 -14.20 -10.62
C ASN A 119 -13.95 -13.23 -9.76
N HIS A 120 -13.34 -12.17 -9.20
CA HIS A 120 -13.99 -11.23 -8.27
C HIS A 120 -13.82 -9.78 -8.76
N GLN A 121 -14.11 -9.54 -10.03
CA GLN A 121 -13.87 -8.27 -10.73
C GLN A 121 -14.59 -7.06 -10.12
N GLU A 122 -15.71 -7.28 -9.44
CA GLU A 122 -16.54 -6.26 -8.78
C GLU A 122 -16.09 -5.91 -7.35
N TRP A 123 -15.14 -6.66 -6.77
CA TRP A 123 -14.73 -6.45 -5.38
C TRP A 123 -13.75 -5.29 -5.24
N LEU A 124 -14.24 -4.06 -5.42
CA LEU A 124 -13.49 -2.81 -5.43
C LEU A 124 -14.08 -1.84 -4.40
N ILE A 125 -13.72 -2.04 -3.14
CA ILE A 125 -14.45 -1.42 -2.01
C ILE A 125 -13.83 -0.13 -1.48
N ASN A 126 -12.68 0.28 -2.01
CA ASN A 126 -12.06 1.57 -1.69
C ASN A 126 -11.13 2.04 -2.82
N SER A 127 -10.52 3.22 -2.64
CA SER A 127 -9.72 3.90 -3.65
C SER A 127 -8.44 3.15 -4.05
N VAL A 128 -7.78 2.44 -3.13
CA VAL A 128 -6.43 1.88 -3.41
C VAL A 128 -6.48 0.74 -4.42
N PRO A 129 -7.42 -0.24 -4.37
CA PRO A 129 -7.64 -1.20 -5.44
C PRO A 129 -7.86 -0.56 -6.81
N LEU A 130 -8.68 0.51 -6.89
CA LEU A 130 -8.90 1.26 -8.13
C LEU A 130 -7.60 1.89 -8.64
N ILE A 131 -6.79 2.50 -7.76
CA ILE A 131 -5.49 3.06 -8.15
C ILE A 131 -4.53 1.97 -8.65
N THR A 132 -4.53 0.79 -8.02
CA THR A 132 -3.72 -0.37 -8.42
C THR A 132 -4.13 -0.89 -9.81
N LEU A 133 -5.43 -0.96 -10.09
CA LEU A 133 -5.96 -1.26 -11.42
C LEU A 133 -5.52 -0.23 -12.45
N TYR A 134 -5.70 1.05 -12.14
CA TYR A 134 -5.31 2.16 -12.99
C TYR A 134 -3.83 2.12 -13.34
N ALA A 135 -2.96 1.91 -12.35
CA ALA A 135 -1.52 1.79 -12.56
C ALA A 135 -1.20 0.68 -13.57
N THR A 136 -1.80 -0.49 -13.39
CA THR A 136 -1.56 -1.66 -14.24
C THR A 136 -2.05 -1.43 -15.66
N TRP A 137 -3.28 -0.92 -15.80
CA TRP A 137 -3.89 -0.61 -17.10
C TRP A 137 -3.12 0.50 -17.85
N LEU A 138 -2.60 1.50 -17.13
CA LEU A 138 -1.73 2.55 -17.68
C LEU A 138 -0.35 2.00 -18.12
N GLY A 139 0.02 0.79 -17.67
CA GLY A 139 1.28 0.14 -18.00
C GLY A 139 2.45 0.53 -17.08
N VAL A 140 2.16 0.92 -15.84
CA VAL A 140 3.13 1.01 -14.74
C VAL A 140 3.76 -0.37 -14.51
N LYS A 141 5.06 -0.41 -14.27
CA LYS A 141 5.83 -1.64 -14.01
C LYS A 141 6.11 -1.84 -12.54
N GLU A 142 6.29 -0.76 -11.79
CA GLU A 142 6.56 -0.80 -10.37
C GLU A 142 5.68 0.18 -9.62
N LEU A 143 4.98 -0.30 -8.60
CA LEU A 143 4.15 0.50 -7.70
C LEU A 143 4.62 0.28 -6.26
N THR A 144 5.22 1.29 -5.65
CA THR A 144 5.60 1.25 -4.23
C THR A 144 4.52 1.93 -3.40
N ILE A 145 3.90 1.20 -2.47
CA ILE A 145 2.74 1.68 -1.71
C ILE A 145 3.13 1.93 -0.25
N PHE A 146 2.93 3.16 0.23
CA PHE A 146 3.07 3.57 1.63
C PHE A 146 1.71 3.92 2.21
N GLY A 147 1.49 3.70 3.51
CA GLY A 147 0.30 4.15 4.23
C GLY A 147 -0.99 3.36 3.93
N ALA A 148 -0.92 2.21 3.25
CA ALA A 148 -2.08 1.35 2.99
C ALA A 148 -2.23 0.30 4.11
N ASP A 149 -2.19 0.73 5.37
CA ASP A 149 -2.08 -0.18 6.53
C ASP A 149 -3.40 -0.78 6.98
N TYR A 150 -4.52 -0.09 6.72
CA TYR A 150 -5.90 -0.50 7.08
C TYR A 150 -6.17 -0.83 8.56
N GLN A 151 -5.22 -0.55 9.46
CA GLN A 151 -5.34 -0.83 10.88
C GLN A 151 -6.14 0.22 11.67
N GLY A 152 -6.81 -0.24 12.74
CA GLY A 152 -7.39 0.62 13.77
C GLY A 152 -8.72 1.26 13.41
N HIS A 153 -9.34 0.86 12.31
CA HIS A 153 -10.67 1.28 11.88
C HIS A 153 -11.42 0.04 11.38
N SER A 154 -12.41 -0.44 12.14
CA SER A 154 -13.16 -1.69 11.85
C SER A 154 -13.80 -1.71 10.47
N GLN A 155 -14.19 -0.56 9.91
CA GLN A 155 -14.75 -0.46 8.55
C GLN A 155 -13.71 -0.56 7.42
N ARG A 156 -12.41 -0.50 7.75
CA ARG A 156 -11.32 -0.45 6.76
C ARG A 156 -10.54 -1.76 6.64
N GLU A 157 -10.74 -2.70 7.57
CA GLU A 157 -10.04 -3.99 7.57
C GLU A 157 -10.36 -4.83 6.32
N ASP A 158 -11.60 -4.78 5.83
CA ASP A 158 -11.97 -5.41 4.54
C ASP A 158 -11.14 -4.86 3.37
N GLY A 159 -10.71 -3.59 3.48
CA GLY A 159 -9.87 -2.94 2.48
C GLY A 159 -8.49 -3.57 2.33
N HIS A 160 -7.95 -4.17 3.40
CA HIS A 160 -6.68 -4.89 3.38
C HIS A 160 -6.78 -6.17 2.52
N ALA A 161 -7.83 -6.95 2.75
CA ALA A 161 -8.07 -8.19 2.01
C ALA A 161 -8.33 -7.89 0.52
N CYS A 162 -9.17 -6.88 0.25
CA CYS A 162 -9.47 -6.43 -1.10
C CYS A 162 -8.21 -5.99 -1.85
N LEU A 163 -7.37 -5.13 -1.26
CA LEU A 163 -6.14 -4.68 -1.90
C LEU A 163 -5.15 -5.84 -2.10
N SER A 164 -5.02 -6.75 -1.13
CA SER A 164 -4.12 -7.90 -1.25
C SER A 164 -4.51 -8.83 -2.40
N TYR A 165 -5.81 -9.06 -2.60
CA TYR A 165 -6.32 -9.78 -3.77
C TYR A 165 -5.93 -9.09 -5.07
N TRP A 166 -6.21 -7.79 -5.20
CA TRP A 166 -5.93 -7.04 -6.42
C TRP A 166 -4.43 -6.91 -6.71
N ILE A 167 -3.58 -6.83 -5.70
CA ILE A 167 -2.13 -6.90 -5.89
C ILE A 167 -1.76 -8.22 -6.57
N GLY A 168 -2.21 -9.36 -6.06
CA GLY A 168 -1.91 -10.66 -6.66
C GLY A 168 -2.45 -10.79 -8.10
N VAL A 169 -3.66 -10.27 -8.36
CA VAL A 169 -4.22 -10.25 -9.72
C VAL A 169 -3.38 -9.37 -10.66
N MET A 170 -2.99 -8.17 -10.24
CA MET A 170 -2.20 -7.26 -11.08
C MET A 170 -0.74 -7.69 -11.24
N GLU A 171 -0.17 -8.40 -10.25
CA GLU A 171 1.15 -9.03 -10.39
C GLU A 171 1.15 -10.09 -11.51
N SER A 172 0.04 -10.82 -11.69
CA SER A 172 -0.11 -11.74 -12.85
C SER A 172 -0.12 -11.02 -14.20
N GLN A 173 -0.38 -9.71 -14.21
CA GLN A 173 -0.37 -8.84 -15.40
C GLN A 173 0.95 -8.07 -15.55
N GLY A 174 1.95 -8.36 -14.71
CA GLY A 174 3.30 -7.80 -14.81
C GLY A 174 3.53 -6.49 -14.06
N LEU A 175 2.63 -6.10 -13.14
CA LEU A 175 2.93 -5.07 -12.14
C LEU A 175 3.80 -5.68 -11.04
N ARG A 176 4.83 -4.96 -10.58
CA ARG A 176 5.56 -5.30 -9.34
C ARG A 176 5.09 -4.37 -8.22
N VAL A 177 4.61 -4.93 -7.11
CA VAL A 177 4.19 -4.14 -5.96
C VAL A 177 5.22 -4.24 -4.84
N ASN A 178 5.73 -3.09 -4.41
CA ASN A 178 6.62 -2.97 -3.26
C ASN A 178 5.89 -2.29 -2.11
N VAL A 179 6.22 -2.68 -0.89
CA VAL A 179 5.66 -2.10 0.34
C VAL A 179 6.77 -1.98 1.39
N PRO A 180 6.76 -0.97 2.27
CA PRO A 180 7.75 -0.85 3.33
C PRO A 180 7.59 -1.97 4.36
N GLU A 181 8.67 -2.40 5.01
CA GLU A 181 8.59 -3.43 6.06
C GLU A 181 7.76 -3.00 7.28
N THR A 182 7.44 -1.71 7.40
CA THR A 182 6.61 -1.15 8.48
C THR A 182 5.11 -1.37 8.27
N THR A 183 4.65 -1.75 7.08
CA THR A 183 3.21 -1.97 6.81
C THR A 183 2.75 -3.39 7.13
N GLN A 184 1.46 -3.55 7.40
CA GLN A 184 0.79 -4.85 7.50
C GLN A 184 0.22 -5.35 6.17
N LEU A 185 0.18 -4.50 5.14
CA LEU A 185 -0.21 -4.93 3.80
C LEU A 185 0.67 -6.09 3.35
N LEU A 186 0.06 -7.16 2.81
CA LEU A 186 0.74 -8.41 2.45
C LEU A 186 1.55 -9.06 3.60
N GLY A 187 1.18 -8.73 4.85
CA GLY A 187 1.90 -9.15 6.05
C GLY A 187 3.37 -8.72 6.06
N ALA A 188 3.75 -7.63 5.38
CA ALA A 188 5.16 -7.23 5.18
C ALA A 188 5.97 -7.19 6.49
N ASN A 189 5.39 -6.61 7.55
CA ASN A 189 6.01 -6.53 8.87
C ASN A 189 6.10 -7.87 9.65
N ARG A 190 5.49 -8.95 9.14
CA ARG A 190 5.36 -10.24 9.84
C ARG A 190 5.48 -11.45 8.91
N ARG A 191 6.08 -11.32 7.72
CA ARG A 191 6.14 -12.44 6.76
C ARG A 191 6.75 -13.67 7.41
N PHE A 192 6.10 -14.82 7.25
CA PHE A 192 6.69 -16.14 7.50
C PHE A 192 6.06 -17.26 6.69
N VAL A 193 6.84 -18.31 6.41
CA VAL A 193 6.32 -19.52 5.75
C VAL A 193 5.77 -20.43 6.84
N TYR A 194 4.45 -20.44 7.00
CA TYR A 194 3.77 -21.22 8.02
C TYR A 194 3.94 -22.73 7.79
N GLY A 195 4.26 -23.49 8.84
CA GLY A 195 4.26 -24.96 8.83
C GLY A 195 5.49 -25.64 8.23
N TYR A 196 6.47 -24.88 7.72
CA TYR A 196 7.71 -25.45 7.16
C TYR A 196 8.89 -25.37 8.13
N HIS A 197 9.86 -26.28 7.93
CA HIS A 197 11.06 -26.37 8.75
C HIS A 197 11.86 -25.05 8.69
N PRO A 198 12.40 -24.58 9.82
CA PRO A 198 13.17 -23.34 9.89
C PRO A 198 14.35 -23.23 8.92
N ASP A 199 14.95 -24.35 8.49
CA ASP A 199 16.05 -24.37 7.50
C ASP A 199 15.59 -23.98 6.09
N CYS A 200 14.28 -24.07 5.83
CA CYS A 200 13.65 -23.59 4.61
C CYS A 200 13.22 -22.12 4.72
N ASP A 201 13.41 -21.48 5.89
CA ASP A 201 13.08 -20.08 6.14
C ASP A 201 14.36 -19.22 6.20
N PRO A 202 14.75 -18.56 5.08
CA PRO A 202 15.99 -17.79 4.99
C PRO A 202 15.92 -16.42 5.67
N ARG A 203 14.79 -16.01 6.27
CA ARG A 203 14.66 -14.64 6.79
C ARG A 203 15.52 -14.41 8.05
N PRO A 204 16.17 -13.23 8.21
CA PRO A 204 17.07 -12.95 9.34
C PRO A 204 16.46 -13.14 10.73
N ALA A 205 15.21 -12.73 10.94
CA ALA A 205 14.52 -12.91 12.23
C ALA A 205 14.29 -14.40 12.58
N ALA A 206 14.08 -15.25 11.57
CA ALA A 206 13.96 -16.69 11.77
C ALA A 206 15.31 -17.30 12.17
N VAL A 207 16.40 -16.88 11.51
CA VAL A 207 17.79 -17.25 11.87
C VAL A 207 18.11 -16.86 13.33
N ALA A 208 17.81 -15.63 13.73
CA ALA A 208 18.11 -15.13 15.08
C ALA A 208 17.30 -15.84 16.18
N ARG A 209 16.06 -16.27 15.91
CA ARG A 209 15.28 -17.10 16.87
C ARG A 209 15.89 -18.48 17.05
N ARG A 210 16.42 -19.09 15.97
CA ARG A 210 17.11 -20.38 16.03
C ARG A 210 18.38 -20.31 16.87
N GLN A 211 19.19 -19.28 16.66
CA GLN A 211 20.41 -19.06 17.47
C GLN A 211 20.08 -18.96 18.96
N ARG A 212 19.08 -18.14 19.33
CA ARG A 212 18.60 -18.03 20.72
C ARG A 212 18.08 -19.34 21.29
N PHE A 213 17.35 -20.14 20.51
CA PHE A 213 16.92 -21.47 20.96
C PHE A 213 18.11 -22.39 21.25
N GLY A 214 19.13 -22.39 20.38
CA GLY A 214 20.38 -23.12 20.61
C GLY A 214 21.13 -22.66 21.86
N GLU A 215 21.16 -21.35 22.12
CA GLU A 215 21.73 -20.76 23.34
C GLU A 215 20.97 -21.23 24.60
N HIS A 216 19.64 -21.29 24.55
CA HIS A 216 18.82 -21.80 25.67
C HIS A 216 19.04 -23.30 25.95
N LEU A 217 19.27 -24.11 24.91
CA LEU A 217 19.64 -25.52 25.08
C LEU A 217 21.05 -25.71 25.65
N SER A 218 21.93 -24.74 25.42
CA SER A 218 23.33 -24.77 25.84
C SER A 218 23.57 -24.14 27.23
N CYS A 219 22.56 -23.50 27.82
CA CYS A 219 22.63 -22.92 29.16
C CYS A 219 22.59 -24.04 30.23
N PRO A 220 23.55 -24.10 31.17
CA PRO A 220 23.47 -25.04 32.29
C PRO A 220 22.16 -24.80 33.05
N GLN A 221 21.34 -25.85 33.20
CA GLN A 221 20.19 -25.78 34.09
C GLN A 221 20.70 -25.47 35.51
N PRO A 222 20.08 -24.54 36.26
CA PRO A 222 20.45 -24.33 37.66
C PRO A 222 20.26 -25.67 38.38
N ALA A 223 21.34 -26.14 39.03
CA ALA A 223 21.31 -27.37 39.79
C ALA A 223 20.14 -27.31 40.78
N SER A 224 19.22 -28.28 40.71
CA SER A 224 18.16 -28.37 41.71
C SER A 224 18.85 -28.53 43.06
N SER A 225 18.70 -27.55 43.94
CA SER A 225 19.15 -27.66 45.33
C SER A 225 18.31 -28.74 46.00
N ALA A 226 18.78 -29.99 45.95
CA ALA A 226 18.26 -31.07 46.76
C ALA A 226 18.61 -30.75 48.20
N THR A 227 17.66 -30.21 48.95
CA THR A 227 17.74 -30.09 50.40
C THR A 227 17.75 -31.49 50.99
N THR A 228 18.93 -32.07 51.19
CA THR A 228 19.08 -33.27 52.03
C THR A 228 18.83 -32.85 53.47
N ILE A 229 17.62 -33.12 53.98
CA ILE A 229 17.34 -33.08 55.41
C ILE A 229 18.03 -34.31 56.01
N THR A 230 19.20 -34.10 56.61
CA THR A 230 19.82 -35.08 57.51
C THR A 230 19.13 -35.00 58.87
N ASN A 231 18.24 -35.94 59.18
CA ASN A 231 17.83 -36.16 60.56
C ASN A 231 18.89 -37.04 61.24
N GLY A 232 19.65 -36.44 62.15
CA GLY A 232 20.52 -37.14 63.07
C GLY A 232 19.80 -37.44 64.39
N VAL A 233 20.03 -38.68 64.87
CA VAL A 233 19.81 -39.25 66.21
C VAL A 233 18.36 -39.44 66.66
#